data_AF-A0A6A6D8B2-F1
#
_entry.id   AF-A0A6A6D8B2-F1
#
_cell.length_a   1.000
_cell.length_b   1.000
_cell.length_c   1.000
_cell.angle_alpha   90.00
_cell.angle_beta   90.00
_cell.angle_gamma   90.00
#
_symmetry.space_group_name_H-M   'P 1'
#
loop_
_entity.id
_entity.type
_entity.pdbx_description
1 polymer ?
#
loop_
_entity_poly.entity_id
_entity_poly.type
_entity_poly.pdbx_seq_one_letter_code
_entity_poly.pdbx_strand_id
1 'polypeptide(L)'
;MWKNLYLELNSSCTETPSSLIECITDSATSGHFSSLYDSDYAKRATIYGIYSLVWECRQSYSLSLWHEPVNLGHVAFVQESYHQRLLQFLSNVRSVYDSDSSEGFSTRYLALDLLNMHMFTPFELIELFAGKEGSEEARLAHKGLKKWAVTRRSRHAVWHAGQVFRVTQQLPPEHRNGFHAIALYQASITLWAFAILGPMSRHSQRDDVSKTTEIFVDGLESAEVQRWIRFKHGLPAIRHMCHADRPDQISTPLYDAGGVLNVARGILMRTFARESDTSFLVENIGRFMQELEKVSQKIR
;
A
#
# COMPACT_ATOMS: atom_id res chain seq x y z
N MET A 1 31.22 27.95 9.59
CA MET A 1 30.71 28.19 8.22
C MET A 1 29.18 28.03 8.16
N TRP A 2 28.59 26.90 8.57
CA TRP A 2 27.12 26.69 8.57
C TRP A 2 26.32 27.73 9.38
N LYS A 3 26.83 28.19 10.53
CA LYS A 3 26.15 29.15 11.41
C LYS A 3 25.91 30.52 10.72
N ASN A 4 26.86 30.99 9.92
CA ASN A 4 26.74 32.29 9.24
C ASN A 4 25.72 32.19 8.09
N LEU A 5 25.78 31.11 7.30
CA LEU A 5 24.78 30.81 6.27
C LEU A 5 23.36 30.70 6.84
N TYR A 6 23.20 30.04 7.99
CA TYR A 6 21.91 29.95 8.68
C TYR A 6 21.41 31.34 9.10
N LEU A 7 22.26 32.19 9.67
CA LEU A 7 21.87 33.54 10.08
C LEU A 7 21.49 34.44 8.90
N GLU A 8 22.16 34.29 7.75
CA GLU A 8 21.85 35.01 6.49
C GLU A 8 20.52 34.56 5.86
N LEU A 9 20.25 33.26 5.87
CA LEU A 9 18.96 32.73 5.39
C LEU A 9 17.81 33.09 6.33
N ASN A 10 18.07 33.07 7.65
CA ASN A 10 17.07 33.34 8.67
C ASN A 10 16.72 34.84 8.74
N SER A 11 17.68 35.75 8.53
CA SER A 11 17.39 37.19 8.45
C SER A 11 16.56 37.56 7.22
N SER A 12 16.63 36.75 6.17
CA SER A 12 15.88 36.92 4.92
C SER A 12 14.48 36.28 4.96
N CYS A 13 14.20 35.44 5.95
CA CYS A 13 12.97 34.68 6.07
C CYS A 13 12.04 35.29 7.13
N THR A 14 10.88 35.81 6.70
CA THR A 14 9.85 36.35 7.59
C THR A 14 8.76 35.34 7.95
N GLU A 15 8.81 34.13 7.39
CA GLU A 15 7.81 33.09 7.61
C GLU A 15 8.03 32.39 8.95
N THR A 16 6.95 32.22 9.71
CA THR A 16 6.98 31.44 10.96
C THR A 16 7.31 29.97 10.64
N PRO A 17 8.22 29.33 11.38
CA PRO A 17 8.58 27.94 11.13
C PRO A 17 7.36 27.03 11.37
N SER A 18 6.90 26.35 10.32
CA SER A 18 5.79 25.38 10.44
C SER A 18 6.20 24.21 11.32
N SER A 19 5.40 23.91 12.33
CA SER A 19 5.63 22.74 13.16
C SER A 19 5.22 21.46 12.42
N LEU A 20 5.84 20.33 12.76
CA LEU A 20 5.45 19.03 12.21
C LEU A 20 3.99 18.69 12.56
N ILE A 21 3.51 19.12 13.74
CA ILE A 21 2.12 18.91 14.17
C ILE A 21 1.17 19.66 13.25
N GLU A 22 1.46 20.92 12.91
CA GLU A 22 0.66 21.70 11.94
C GLU A 22 0.65 21.05 10.56
N CYS A 23 1.77 20.47 10.11
CA CYS A 23 1.80 19.77 8.82
C CYS A 23 0.95 18.48 8.84
N ILE A 24 0.93 17.76 9.96
CA ILE A 24 0.15 16.53 10.10
C ILE A 24 -1.35 16.83 10.26
N THR A 25 -1.72 18.02 10.77
CA THR A 25 -3.12 18.41 10.98
C THR A 25 -3.71 19.25 9.85
N ASP A 26 -2.88 19.94 9.08
CA ASP A 26 -3.30 20.78 7.95
C ASP A 26 -2.51 20.45 6.67
N SER A 27 -3.25 20.09 5.62
CA SER A 27 -2.68 19.77 4.31
C SER A 27 -2.21 21.01 3.56
N ALA A 28 -2.72 22.20 3.89
CA ALA A 28 -2.35 23.45 3.22
C ALA A 28 -0.94 23.92 3.62
N THR A 29 -0.60 23.81 4.90
CA THR A 29 0.74 24.15 5.44
C THR A 29 1.81 23.18 4.98
N SER A 30 1.42 21.94 4.67
CA SER A 30 2.32 20.89 4.21
C SER A 30 3.01 21.17 2.86
N GLY A 31 2.51 22.11 2.05
CA GLY A 31 3.04 22.38 0.70
C GLY A 31 4.17 23.39 0.63
N HIS A 32 4.15 24.39 1.52
CA HIS A 32 5.04 25.55 1.47
C HIS A 32 5.98 25.53 2.67
N PHE A 33 7.19 25.02 2.43
CA PHE A 33 8.26 25.09 3.42
C PHE A 33 9.17 26.28 3.11
N SER A 34 9.52 27.04 4.15
CA SER A 34 10.54 28.08 4.06
C SER A 34 11.84 27.52 3.46
N SER A 35 12.58 28.36 2.73
CA SER A 35 13.90 28.05 2.17
C SER A 35 14.95 27.59 3.21
N LEU A 36 14.66 27.78 4.50
CA LEU A 36 15.45 27.26 5.61
C LEU A 36 15.37 25.74 5.76
N TYR A 37 14.30 25.12 5.26
CA TYR A 37 14.05 23.69 5.39
C TYR A 37 14.35 22.96 4.09
N ASP A 38 14.87 21.74 4.24
CA ASP A 38 14.81 20.76 3.16
C ASP A 38 13.34 20.35 2.97
N SER A 39 12.73 20.92 1.94
CA SER A 39 11.32 20.70 1.58
C SER A 39 11.03 19.21 1.33
N ASP A 40 11.95 18.47 0.72
CA ASP A 40 11.76 17.06 0.42
C ASP A 40 11.82 16.20 1.70
N TYR A 41 12.77 16.50 2.59
CA TYR A 41 12.84 15.86 3.90
C TYR A 41 11.61 16.17 4.77
N ALA A 42 11.17 17.43 4.80
CA ALA A 42 10.00 17.85 5.56
C ALA A 42 8.73 17.14 5.07
N LYS A 43 8.52 17.06 3.75
CA LYS A 43 7.39 16.31 3.14
C LYS A 43 7.39 14.84 3.54
N ARG A 44 8.55 14.19 3.49
CA ARG A 44 8.69 12.79 3.96
C ARG A 44 8.36 12.66 5.44
N ALA A 45 8.90 13.53 6.28
CA ALA A 45 8.62 13.53 7.71
C ALA A 45 7.13 13.70 8.00
N THR A 46 6.44 14.57 7.26
CA THR A 46 4.98 14.74 7.35
C THR A 46 4.24 13.45 6.97
N ILE A 47 4.58 12.81 5.84
CA ILE A 47 3.96 11.54 5.42
C ILE A 47 4.17 10.46 6.49
N TYR A 48 5.38 10.33 7.02
CA TYR A 48 5.67 9.37 8.09
C TYR A 48 4.95 9.71 9.39
N GLY A 49 4.77 10.98 9.72
CA GLY A 49 3.95 11.41 10.86
C GLY A 49 2.48 11.02 10.72
N ILE A 50 1.92 11.15 9.50
CA ILE A 50 0.54 10.76 9.19
C ILE A 50 0.32 9.25 9.36
N TYR A 51 1.36 8.43 9.22
CA TYR A 51 1.25 6.98 9.46
C TYR A 51 0.67 6.65 10.85
N SER A 52 0.99 7.44 11.88
CA SER A 52 0.44 7.24 13.23
C SER A 52 -1.09 7.37 13.26
N LEU A 53 -1.65 8.33 12.52
CA LEU A 53 -3.10 8.52 12.40
C LEU A 53 -3.75 7.37 11.61
N VAL A 54 -3.08 6.94 10.53
CA VAL A 54 -3.51 5.78 9.72
C VAL A 54 -3.50 4.50 10.56
N TRP A 55 -2.47 4.30 11.37
CA TRP A 55 -2.36 3.17 12.28
C TRP A 55 -3.52 3.14 13.27
N GLU A 56 -3.83 4.24 13.95
CA GLU A 56 -4.93 4.32 14.90
C GLU A 56 -6.30 4.04 14.24
N CYS A 57 -6.53 4.63 13.06
CA CYS A 57 -7.72 4.36 12.24
C CYS A 57 -7.84 2.87 11.93
N ARG A 58 -6.74 2.25 11.50
CA ARG A 58 -6.69 0.84 11.11
C ARG A 58 -6.91 -0.09 12.29
N GLN A 59 -6.28 0.16 13.44
CA GLN A 59 -6.47 -0.65 14.64
C GLN A 59 -7.94 -0.68 15.06
N SER A 60 -8.59 0.49 15.05
CA SER A 60 -10.02 0.62 15.34
C SER A 60 -10.89 -0.21 14.38
N TYR A 61 -10.52 -0.23 13.09
CA TYR A 61 -11.19 -1.06 12.08
C TYR A 61 -10.94 -2.56 12.27
N SER A 62 -9.69 -2.98 12.51
CA SER A 62 -9.33 -4.39 12.74
C SER A 62 -10.10 -4.97 13.93
N LEU A 63 -10.24 -4.23 15.04
CA LEU A 63 -11.06 -4.63 16.20
C LEU A 63 -12.52 -4.93 15.84
N SER A 64 -13.11 -4.16 14.92
CA SER A 64 -14.48 -4.38 14.43
C SER A 64 -14.66 -5.67 13.61
N LEU A 65 -13.57 -6.23 13.07
CA LEU A 65 -13.60 -7.50 12.33
C LEU A 65 -13.47 -8.73 13.24
N TRP A 66 -12.81 -8.57 14.39
CA TRP A 66 -12.67 -9.63 15.40
C TRP A 66 -13.99 -9.95 16.09
N HIS A 67 -14.81 -8.93 16.37
CA HIS A 67 -16.05 -9.06 17.11
C HIS A 67 -17.24 -8.56 16.29
N GLU A 68 -18.38 -9.26 16.33
CA GLU A 68 -19.62 -8.67 15.83
C GLU A 68 -20.07 -7.59 16.81
N PRO A 69 -20.14 -6.32 16.40
CA PRO A 69 -20.42 -5.23 17.33
C PRO A 69 -21.85 -5.37 17.85
N VAL A 70 -21.99 -5.56 19.16
CA VAL A 70 -23.27 -5.52 19.85
C VAL A 70 -23.75 -4.07 19.87
N ASN A 71 -24.65 -3.68 18.95
CA ASN A 71 -25.36 -2.40 18.93
C ASN A 71 -24.49 -1.13 19.18
N LEU A 72 -23.39 -0.97 18.46
CA LEU A 72 -22.51 0.21 18.51
C LEU A 72 -22.56 1.06 17.23
N GLY A 73 -23.76 1.25 16.65
CA GLY A 73 -23.93 1.99 15.38
C GLY A 73 -23.31 3.40 15.39
N HIS A 74 -23.34 4.10 16.51
CA HIS A 74 -22.69 5.41 16.67
C HIS A 74 -21.16 5.32 16.58
N VAL A 75 -20.53 4.31 17.17
CA VAL A 75 -19.08 4.11 17.11
C VAL A 75 -18.65 3.80 15.68
N ALA A 76 -19.39 2.94 14.98
CA ALA A 76 -19.14 2.65 13.57
C ALA A 76 -19.28 3.89 12.69
N PHE A 77 -20.28 4.74 12.94
CA PHE A 77 -20.45 6.00 12.21
C PHE A 77 -19.29 6.97 12.44
N VAL A 78 -18.87 7.18 13.69
CA VAL A 78 -17.73 8.04 14.02
C VAL A 78 -16.45 7.53 13.37
N GLN A 79 -16.19 6.22 13.43
CA GLN A 79 -15.06 5.58 12.78
C GLN A 79 -15.06 5.79 11.26
N GLU A 80 -16.20 5.58 10.59
CA GLU A 80 -16.31 5.82 9.16
C GLU A 80 -16.11 7.30 8.81
N SER A 81 -16.65 8.22 9.61
CA SER A 81 -16.44 9.66 9.42
C SER A 81 -14.98 10.07 9.56
N TYR A 82 -14.26 9.49 10.52
CA TYR A 82 -12.83 9.73 10.71
C TYR A 82 -12.02 9.14 9.55
N HIS A 83 -12.37 7.92 9.13
CA HIS A 83 -11.76 7.24 7.99
C HIS A 83 -11.90 8.07 6.69
N GLN A 84 -13.09 8.56 6.38
CA GLN A 84 -13.33 9.40 5.20
C GLN A 84 -12.56 10.72 5.26
N ARG A 85 -12.51 11.38 6.43
CA ARG A 85 -11.71 12.60 6.62
C ARG A 85 -10.23 12.35 6.39
N LEU A 86 -9.68 11.24 6.91
CA LEU A 86 -8.28 10.91 6.74
C LEU A 86 -7.93 10.53 5.28
N LEU A 87 -8.85 9.88 4.55
CA LEU A 87 -8.69 9.67 3.11
C LEU A 87 -8.67 10.98 2.33
N GLN A 88 -9.60 11.91 2.64
CA GLN A 88 -9.60 13.23 2.02
C GLN A 88 -8.30 13.98 2.31
N PHE A 89 -7.81 13.89 3.54
CA PHE A 89 -6.54 14.49 3.94
C PHE A 89 -5.35 13.91 3.15
N LEU A 90 -5.24 12.58 3.03
CA LEU A 90 -4.21 11.94 2.20
C LEU A 90 -4.30 12.35 0.73
N SER A 91 -5.52 12.50 0.19
CA SER A 91 -5.74 12.98 -1.18
C SER A 91 -5.28 14.43 -1.36
N ASN A 92 -5.53 15.29 -0.37
CA ASN A 92 -5.08 16.68 -0.40
C ASN A 92 -3.54 16.76 -0.32
N VAL A 93 -2.92 16.03 0.60
CA VAL A 93 -1.46 15.94 0.74
C VAL A 93 -0.83 15.47 -0.57
N ARG A 94 -1.39 14.45 -1.22
CA ARG A 94 -0.95 14.00 -2.55
C ARG A 94 -1.04 15.15 -3.57
N SER A 95 -2.19 15.79 -3.71
CA SER A 95 -2.38 16.90 -4.65
C SER A 95 -1.40 18.05 -4.42
N VAL A 96 -1.04 18.34 -3.17
CA VAL A 96 -0.08 19.38 -2.81
C VAL A 96 1.36 18.99 -3.17
N TYR A 97 1.68 17.70 -3.17
CA TYR A 97 3.02 17.21 -3.50
C TYR A 97 3.20 16.87 -4.99
N ASP A 98 2.11 16.71 -5.73
CA ASP A 98 2.10 16.43 -7.17
C ASP A 98 2.62 17.60 -8.00
N SER A 99 2.54 18.83 -7.49
CA SER A 99 3.07 20.02 -8.17
C SER A 99 4.61 20.12 -8.14
N ASP A 100 5.30 19.29 -7.36
CA ASP A 100 6.76 19.33 -7.23
C ASP A 100 7.46 18.16 -7.95
N SER A 101 8.17 18.49 -9.02
CA SER A 101 8.98 17.55 -9.83
C SER A 101 10.36 17.23 -9.21
N SER A 102 10.45 17.16 -7.88
CA SER A 102 11.73 16.91 -7.18
C SER A 102 12.14 15.43 -7.19
N GLU A 103 13.44 15.15 -7.04
CA GLU A 103 14.04 13.82 -7.12
C GLU A 103 13.41 12.78 -6.17
N GLY A 104 12.91 13.21 -5.01
CA GLY A 104 12.24 12.35 -4.02
C GLY A 104 10.78 11.95 -4.34
N PHE A 105 10.27 12.28 -5.52
CA PHE A 105 8.87 12.06 -5.92
C PHE A 105 8.42 10.60 -5.76
N SER A 106 9.22 9.64 -6.23
CA SER A 106 8.87 8.21 -6.19
C SER A 106 8.74 7.66 -4.76
N THR A 107 9.61 8.09 -3.85
CA THR A 107 9.57 7.67 -2.43
C THR A 107 8.32 8.21 -1.73
N ARG A 108 7.95 9.46 -1.98
CA ARG A 108 6.74 10.08 -1.40
C ARG A 108 5.47 9.38 -1.90
N TYR A 109 5.41 9.11 -3.21
CA TYR A 109 4.30 8.39 -3.82
C TYR A 109 4.13 6.98 -3.27
N LEU A 110 5.23 6.24 -3.17
CA LEU A 110 5.20 4.90 -2.59
C LEU A 110 4.71 4.94 -1.14
N ALA A 111 5.18 5.89 -0.33
CA ALA A 111 4.72 6.06 1.03
C ALA A 111 3.21 6.41 1.08
N LEU A 112 2.72 7.32 0.24
CA LEU A 112 1.30 7.67 0.16
C LEU A 112 0.43 6.49 -0.30
N ASP A 113 0.85 5.73 -1.31
CA ASP A 113 0.14 4.54 -1.78
C ASP A 113 0.15 3.44 -0.70
N LEU A 114 1.25 3.30 0.05
CA LEU A 114 1.33 2.43 1.22
C LEU A 114 0.36 2.85 2.33
N LEU A 115 0.27 4.15 2.65
CA LEU A 115 -0.69 4.67 3.64
C LEU A 115 -2.13 4.41 3.20
N ASN A 116 -2.46 4.70 1.95
CA ASN A 116 -3.79 4.42 1.39
C ASN A 116 -4.11 2.92 1.42
N MET A 117 -3.17 2.05 1.09
CA MET A 117 -3.35 0.60 1.20
C MET A 117 -3.67 0.18 2.64
N HIS A 118 -2.90 0.66 3.63
CA HIS A 118 -3.12 0.37 5.04
C HIS A 118 -4.46 0.89 5.55
N MET A 119 -4.93 2.03 5.04
CA MET A 119 -6.27 2.53 5.36
C MET A 119 -7.34 1.51 5.02
N PHE A 120 -7.20 0.74 3.94
CA PHE A 120 -8.20 -0.22 3.50
C PHE A 120 -7.96 -1.67 3.96
N THR A 121 -6.82 -1.95 4.60
CA THR A 121 -6.35 -3.31 4.87
C THR A 121 -6.32 -3.58 6.37
N PRO A 122 -6.95 -4.65 6.87
CA PRO A 122 -6.78 -5.12 8.25
C PRO A 122 -5.46 -5.88 8.36
N PHE A 123 -4.35 -5.13 8.31
CA PHE A 123 -3.01 -5.70 8.12
C PHE A 123 -2.62 -6.68 9.23
N GLU A 124 -3.02 -6.40 10.47
CA GLU A 124 -2.77 -7.28 11.62
C GLU A 124 -3.40 -8.67 11.42
N LEU A 125 -4.63 -8.70 10.90
CA LEU A 125 -5.30 -9.97 10.58
C LEU A 125 -4.57 -10.73 9.48
N ILE A 126 -4.03 -10.03 8.47
CA ILE A 126 -3.28 -10.65 7.38
C ILE A 126 -1.99 -11.28 7.90
N GLU A 127 -1.26 -10.59 8.78
CA GLU A 127 -0.06 -11.15 9.40
C GLU A 127 -0.35 -12.39 10.26
N LEU A 128 -1.43 -12.36 11.04
CA LEU A 128 -1.86 -13.53 11.81
C LEU A 128 -2.26 -14.69 10.91
N PHE A 129 -3.01 -14.40 9.83
CA PHE A 129 -3.39 -15.40 8.84
C PHE A 129 -2.18 -15.98 8.08
N ALA A 130 -1.13 -15.18 7.87
CA ALA A 130 0.16 -15.64 7.35
C ALA A 130 0.94 -16.52 8.34
N GLY A 131 0.43 -16.74 9.56
CA GLY A 131 0.99 -17.65 10.55
C GLY A 131 1.96 -17.00 11.54
N LYS A 132 1.96 -15.65 11.67
CA LYS A 132 2.87 -14.92 12.56
C LYS A 132 2.85 -15.39 14.02
N GLU A 133 1.68 -15.76 14.54
CA GLU A 133 1.49 -16.15 15.94
C GLU A 133 1.12 -17.63 16.13
N GLY A 134 1.01 -18.40 15.05
CA GLY A 134 0.63 -19.82 15.10
C GLY A 134 -0.62 -20.14 14.30
N SER A 135 -0.97 -21.43 14.27
CA SER A 135 -2.08 -21.94 13.45
C SER A 135 -3.47 -21.59 14.02
N GLU A 136 -3.59 -21.44 15.34
CA GLU A 136 -4.87 -21.17 15.97
C GLU A 136 -5.29 -19.71 15.76
N GLU A 137 -4.36 -18.79 15.93
CA GLU A 137 -4.51 -17.37 15.64
C GLU A 137 -4.80 -17.14 14.15
N ALA A 138 -4.12 -17.87 13.26
CA ALA A 138 -4.40 -17.85 11.82
C ALA A 138 -5.84 -18.29 11.51
N ARG A 139 -6.35 -19.31 12.21
CA ARG A 139 -7.73 -19.80 12.07
C ARG A 139 -8.75 -18.76 12.53
N LEU A 140 -8.47 -18.04 13.61
CA LEU A 140 -9.34 -16.96 14.10
C LEU A 140 -9.37 -15.78 13.12
N ALA A 141 -8.19 -15.37 12.63
CA ALA A 141 -8.07 -14.29 11.65
C ALA A 141 -8.81 -14.58 10.33
N HIS A 142 -8.87 -15.85 9.91
CA HIS A 142 -9.57 -16.27 8.70
C HIS A 142 -11.03 -15.79 8.62
N LYS A 143 -11.79 -15.83 9.73
CA LYS A 143 -13.21 -15.42 9.73
C LYS A 143 -13.35 -13.93 9.40
N GLY A 144 -12.55 -13.08 10.06
CA GLY A 144 -12.54 -11.64 9.84
C GLY A 144 -12.07 -11.27 8.43
N LEU A 145 -10.97 -11.89 7.97
CA LEU A 145 -10.45 -11.65 6.62
C LEU A 145 -11.40 -12.09 5.51
N LYS A 146 -12.13 -13.19 5.69
CA LYS A 146 -13.14 -13.62 4.72
C LYS A 146 -14.28 -12.59 4.58
N LYS A 147 -14.67 -11.96 5.69
CA LYS A 147 -15.62 -10.83 5.66
C LYS A 147 -15.02 -9.64 4.91
N TRP A 148 -13.76 -9.27 5.19
CA TRP A 148 -13.06 -8.18 4.50
C TRP A 148 -12.93 -8.42 2.99
N ALA A 149 -12.52 -9.62 2.57
CA ALA A 149 -12.15 -9.93 1.18
C ALA A 149 -13.28 -9.68 0.17
N VAL A 150 -14.55 -9.76 0.59
CA VAL A 150 -15.72 -9.53 -0.29
C VAL A 150 -16.21 -8.07 -0.33
N THR A 151 -15.62 -7.19 0.48
CA THR A 151 -16.03 -5.78 0.62
C THR A 151 -15.51 -4.90 -0.52
N ARG A 152 -16.01 -3.66 -0.64
CA ARG A 152 -15.38 -2.65 -1.49
C ARG A 152 -14.01 -2.20 -0.94
N ARG A 153 -13.84 -2.25 0.38
CA ARG A 153 -12.59 -1.91 1.07
C ARG A 153 -11.43 -2.77 0.58
N SER A 154 -11.61 -4.09 0.49
CA SER A 154 -10.57 -4.99 -0.02
C SER A 154 -10.14 -4.68 -1.44
N ARG A 155 -11.07 -4.27 -2.33
CA ARG A 155 -10.71 -3.87 -3.70
C ARG A 155 -9.93 -2.57 -3.76
N HIS A 156 -10.23 -1.60 -2.89
CA HIS A 156 -9.39 -0.41 -2.74
C HIS A 156 -7.99 -0.75 -2.19
N ALA A 157 -7.90 -1.63 -1.19
CA ALA A 157 -6.62 -2.12 -0.67
C ALA A 157 -5.76 -2.76 -1.77
N VAL A 158 -6.37 -3.64 -2.56
CA VAL A 158 -5.71 -4.31 -3.70
C VAL A 158 -5.25 -3.30 -4.76
N TRP A 159 -6.08 -2.30 -5.08
CA TRP A 159 -5.69 -1.24 -6.00
C TRP A 159 -4.44 -0.49 -5.52
N HIS A 160 -4.42 -0.02 -4.28
CA HIS A 160 -3.26 0.68 -3.72
C HIS A 160 -2.04 -0.23 -3.57
N ALA A 161 -2.23 -1.52 -3.25
CA ALA A 161 -1.14 -2.49 -3.28
C ALA A 161 -0.53 -2.64 -4.69
N GLY A 162 -1.35 -2.65 -5.74
CA GLY A 162 -0.88 -2.61 -7.12
C GLY A 162 -0.08 -1.34 -7.45
N GLN A 163 -0.47 -0.19 -6.91
CA GLN A 163 0.31 1.04 -7.06
C GLN A 163 1.68 0.96 -6.38
N VAL A 164 1.78 0.32 -5.21
CA VAL A 164 3.08 0.04 -4.57
C VAL A 164 3.96 -0.83 -5.48
N PHE A 165 3.40 -1.86 -6.13
CA PHE A 165 4.13 -2.67 -7.12
C PHE A 165 4.62 -1.83 -8.29
N ARG A 166 3.76 -0.97 -8.84
CA ARG A 166 4.06 -0.09 -9.97
C ARG A 166 5.20 0.87 -9.63
N VAL A 167 5.09 1.59 -8.52
CA VAL A 167 6.09 2.58 -8.10
C VAL A 167 7.41 1.90 -7.76
N THR A 168 7.38 0.75 -7.08
CA THR A 168 8.60 0.00 -6.72
C THR A 168 9.41 -0.43 -7.95
N GLN A 169 8.74 -0.81 -9.04
CA GLN A 169 9.41 -1.15 -10.30
C GLN A 169 10.05 0.05 -11.00
N GLN A 170 9.57 1.26 -10.71
CA GLN A 170 10.03 2.52 -11.29
C GLN A 170 11.05 3.24 -10.39
N LEU A 171 11.42 2.66 -9.25
CA LEU A 171 12.35 3.28 -8.31
C LEU A 171 13.76 3.43 -8.93
N PRO A 172 14.30 4.66 -8.96
CA PRO A 172 15.69 4.89 -9.32
C PRO A 172 16.64 4.14 -8.35
N PRO A 173 17.78 3.61 -8.81
CA PRO A 173 18.73 2.88 -7.98
C PRO A 173 19.11 3.59 -6.67
N GLU A 174 19.30 4.91 -6.71
CA GLU A 174 19.75 5.74 -5.60
C GLU A 174 18.70 5.93 -4.50
N HIS A 175 17.43 5.66 -4.77
CA HIS A 175 16.33 5.82 -3.81
C HIS A 175 15.93 4.51 -3.13
N ARG A 176 16.47 3.38 -3.58
CA ARG A 176 16.11 2.06 -3.07
C ARG A 176 16.69 1.84 -1.68
N ASN A 177 15.87 1.27 -0.81
CA ASN A 177 16.23 1.01 0.58
C ASN A 177 15.32 -0.06 1.18
N GLY A 178 15.59 -0.45 2.43
CA GLY A 178 14.83 -1.47 3.14
C GLY A 178 13.35 -1.10 3.38
N PHE A 179 13.02 0.19 3.49
CA PHE A 179 11.63 0.63 3.62
C PHE A 179 10.81 0.28 2.37
N HIS A 180 11.37 0.50 1.18
CA HIS A 180 10.71 0.14 -0.08
C HIS A 180 10.53 -1.38 -0.23
N ALA A 181 11.52 -2.17 0.20
CA ALA A 181 11.42 -3.63 0.25
C ALA A 181 10.29 -4.10 1.19
N ILE A 182 10.17 -3.48 2.37
CA ILE A 182 9.08 -3.76 3.32
C ILE A 182 7.74 -3.36 2.73
N ALA A 183 7.63 -2.18 2.11
CA ALA A 183 6.39 -1.73 1.48
C ALA A 183 5.89 -2.71 0.40
N LEU A 184 6.79 -3.20 -0.45
CA LEU A 184 6.48 -4.23 -1.44
C LEU A 184 6.03 -5.54 -0.79
N TYR A 185 6.68 -5.94 0.30
CA TYR A 185 6.26 -7.12 1.08
C TYR A 185 4.83 -6.95 1.62
N GLN A 186 4.53 -5.83 2.28
CA GLN A 186 3.19 -5.56 2.82
C GLN A 186 2.12 -5.54 1.72
N ALA A 187 2.44 -4.95 0.56
CA ALA A 187 1.58 -5.00 -0.61
C ALA A 187 1.36 -6.44 -1.10
N SER A 188 2.42 -7.24 -1.17
CA SER A 188 2.35 -8.62 -1.68
C SER A 188 1.47 -9.52 -0.81
N ILE A 189 1.58 -9.43 0.52
CA ILE A 189 0.74 -10.24 1.42
C ILE A 189 -0.72 -9.77 1.42
N THR A 190 -0.96 -8.48 1.15
CA THR A 190 -2.29 -7.93 0.95
C THR A 190 -2.95 -8.51 -0.30
N LEU A 191 -2.22 -8.55 -1.42
CA LEU A 191 -2.68 -9.18 -2.66
C LEU A 191 -2.88 -10.69 -2.48
N TRP A 192 -1.95 -11.37 -1.82
CA TRP A 192 -2.04 -12.80 -1.50
C TRP A 192 -3.26 -13.15 -0.63
N ALA A 193 -3.52 -12.39 0.43
CA ALA A 193 -4.69 -12.62 1.28
C ALA A 193 -5.99 -12.42 0.49
N PHE A 194 -6.06 -11.41 -0.37
CA PHE A 194 -7.18 -11.21 -1.28
C PHE A 194 -7.30 -12.34 -2.31
N ALA A 195 -6.18 -12.84 -2.84
CA ALA A 195 -6.14 -13.94 -3.80
C ALA A 195 -6.78 -15.21 -3.24
N ILE A 196 -6.43 -15.57 -2.00
CA ILE A 196 -6.91 -16.77 -1.33
C ILE A 196 -8.37 -16.63 -0.88
N LEU A 197 -8.74 -15.48 -0.34
CA LEU A 197 -10.03 -15.30 0.36
C LEU A 197 -11.09 -14.59 -0.47
N GLY A 198 -10.68 -13.97 -1.58
CA GLY A 198 -11.53 -13.17 -2.45
C GLY A 198 -12.55 -14.01 -3.21
N PRO A 199 -13.59 -13.36 -3.77
CA PRO A 199 -14.66 -14.05 -4.49
C PRO A 199 -14.17 -14.95 -5.63
N MET A 200 -13.05 -14.58 -6.27
CA MET A 200 -12.49 -15.28 -7.42
C MET A 200 -11.72 -16.56 -7.06
N SER A 201 -11.27 -16.72 -5.80
CA SER A 201 -10.70 -17.98 -5.30
C SER A 201 -11.64 -19.17 -5.57
N ARG A 202 -12.96 -18.92 -5.52
CA ARG A 202 -14.02 -19.91 -5.74
C ARG A 202 -14.50 -20.04 -7.19
N HIS A 203 -14.11 -19.12 -8.08
CA HIS A 203 -14.57 -19.10 -9.48
C HIS A 203 -13.65 -19.85 -10.45
N SER A 204 -12.77 -20.71 -9.92
CA SER A 204 -11.85 -21.53 -10.70
C SER A 204 -12.51 -22.54 -11.68
N GLN A 205 -13.83 -22.48 -12.00
CA GLN A 205 -14.43 -23.61 -12.75
C GLN A 205 -15.75 -23.43 -13.54
N ARG A 206 -16.32 -22.24 -13.79
CA ARG A 206 -17.56 -22.17 -14.61
C ARG A 206 -17.59 -20.99 -15.61
N ASP A 207 -17.28 -21.32 -16.86
CA ASP A 207 -17.98 -20.89 -18.09
C ASP A 207 -18.37 -19.41 -18.26
N ASP A 208 -17.41 -18.46 -18.29
CA ASP A 208 -17.50 -17.24 -19.16
C ASP A 208 -16.18 -16.40 -19.20
N VAL A 209 -15.01 -17.02 -18.96
CA VAL A 209 -13.72 -16.30 -18.83
C VAL A 209 -13.31 -15.60 -20.14
N SER A 210 -13.83 -16.04 -21.29
CA SER A 210 -13.49 -15.48 -22.61
C SER A 210 -14.07 -14.07 -22.87
N LYS A 211 -14.96 -13.54 -22.00
CA LYS A 211 -15.59 -12.22 -22.18
C LYS A 211 -15.28 -11.21 -21.07
N THR A 212 -14.64 -11.62 -19.99
CA THR A 212 -14.35 -10.73 -18.87
C THR A 212 -13.07 -9.93 -19.11
N THR A 213 -13.20 -8.60 -19.07
CA THR A 213 -12.07 -7.67 -19.24
C THR A 213 -11.06 -7.87 -18.10
N GLU A 214 -9.79 -8.08 -18.47
CA GLU A 214 -8.66 -8.09 -17.53
C GLU A 214 -8.35 -6.66 -17.08
N ILE A 215 -8.12 -6.48 -15.78
CA ILE A 215 -7.92 -5.18 -15.14
C ILE A 215 -6.59 -5.19 -14.42
N PHE A 216 -5.66 -4.36 -14.89
CA PHE A 216 -4.34 -4.27 -14.30
C PHE A 216 -4.35 -3.35 -13.07
N VAL A 217 -4.21 -3.94 -11.88
CA VAL A 217 -4.24 -3.19 -10.62
C VAL A 217 -2.94 -2.40 -10.38
N ASP A 218 -1.87 -2.77 -11.08
CA ASP A 218 -0.59 -2.09 -11.18
C ASP A 218 -0.51 -1.12 -12.38
N GLY A 219 -1.65 -0.84 -13.03
CA GLY A 219 -1.79 0.17 -14.07
C GLY A 219 -2.06 1.59 -13.54
N LEU A 220 -2.31 2.53 -14.47
CA LEU A 220 -2.82 3.86 -14.14
C LEU A 220 -4.33 3.80 -13.82
N GLU A 221 -4.81 4.80 -13.10
CA GLU A 221 -6.24 4.91 -12.81
C GLU A 221 -7.06 4.98 -14.10
N SER A 222 -8.11 4.17 -14.17
CA SER A 222 -8.98 4.03 -15.35
C SER A 222 -10.43 3.79 -14.95
N ALA A 223 -11.34 4.00 -15.89
CA ALA A 223 -12.77 3.76 -15.66
C ALA A 223 -13.05 2.28 -15.34
N GLU A 224 -12.28 1.36 -15.92
CA GLU A 224 -12.34 -0.08 -15.69
C GLU A 224 -11.98 -0.43 -14.24
N VAL A 225 -10.88 0.14 -13.73
CA VAL A 225 -10.47 -0.01 -12.32
C VAL A 225 -11.57 0.48 -11.38
N GLN A 226 -12.12 1.67 -11.63
CA GLN A 226 -13.21 2.22 -10.81
C GLN A 226 -14.47 1.35 -10.89
N ARG A 227 -14.78 0.80 -12.07
CA ARG A 227 -15.90 -0.13 -12.26
C ARG A 227 -15.70 -1.43 -11.49
N TRP A 228 -14.49 -1.98 -11.47
CA TRP A 228 -14.17 -3.15 -10.66
C TRP A 228 -14.27 -2.87 -9.16
N ILE A 229 -13.67 -1.77 -8.69
CA ILE A 229 -13.74 -1.37 -7.29
C ILE A 229 -15.19 -1.20 -6.84
N ARG A 230 -16.03 -0.51 -7.62
CA ARG A 230 -17.43 -0.22 -7.24
C ARG A 230 -18.36 -1.41 -7.44
N PHE A 231 -18.28 -2.07 -8.59
CA PHE A 231 -19.29 -3.03 -9.05
C PHE A 231 -18.81 -4.48 -9.15
N LYS A 232 -17.54 -4.78 -8.78
CA LYS A 232 -16.94 -6.13 -8.85
C LYS A 232 -16.88 -6.69 -10.28
N HIS A 233 -16.88 -5.82 -11.29
CA HIS A 233 -16.86 -6.22 -12.68
C HIS A 233 -15.43 -6.23 -13.25
N GLY A 234 -15.02 -7.34 -13.85
CA GLY A 234 -13.69 -7.55 -14.46
C GLY A 234 -12.76 -8.43 -13.61
N LEU A 235 -11.68 -8.92 -14.24
CA LEU A 235 -10.71 -9.82 -13.63
C LEU A 235 -9.43 -9.06 -13.29
N PRO A 236 -9.14 -8.79 -12.00
CA PRO A 236 -7.93 -8.10 -11.61
C PRO A 236 -6.71 -8.99 -11.87
N ALA A 237 -5.66 -8.40 -12.43
CA ALA A 237 -4.37 -9.01 -12.69
C ALA A 237 -3.23 -8.04 -12.36
N ILE A 238 -2.02 -8.59 -12.17
CA ILE A 238 -0.76 -7.85 -12.11
C ILE A 238 0.12 -8.24 -13.30
N ARG A 239 0.95 -7.31 -13.78
CA ARG A 239 1.85 -7.55 -14.91
C ARG A 239 3.19 -8.07 -14.43
N HIS A 240 3.75 -9.03 -15.15
CA HIS A 240 5.16 -9.35 -15.07
C HIS A 240 5.92 -8.29 -15.88
N MET A 241 6.33 -7.22 -15.22
CA MET A 241 7.09 -6.09 -15.79
C MET A 241 6.30 -5.10 -16.66
N CYS A 242 6.53 -3.82 -16.42
CA CYS A 242 6.35 -2.74 -17.38
C CYS A 242 7.63 -2.55 -18.21
N HIS A 243 7.85 -3.36 -19.25
CA HIS A 243 8.77 -2.96 -20.33
C HIS A 243 7.94 -2.43 -21.50
N ALA A 244 8.21 -1.20 -21.93
CA ALA A 244 7.47 -0.53 -23.00
C ALA A 244 7.54 -1.26 -24.37
N ASP A 245 8.47 -2.19 -24.55
CA ASP A 245 8.84 -2.76 -25.85
C ASP A 245 8.39 -4.20 -26.13
N ARG A 246 7.59 -4.84 -25.26
CA ARG A 246 7.04 -6.19 -25.55
C ARG A 246 5.56 -6.33 -25.16
N PRO A 247 4.63 -6.45 -26.14
CA PRO A 247 3.20 -6.57 -25.89
C PRO A 247 2.74 -7.99 -25.48
N ASP A 248 3.63 -8.98 -25.49
CA ASP A 248 3.36 -10.32 -24.95
C ASP A 248 3.43 -10.29 -23.41
N GLN A 249 2.49 -9.56 -22.81
CA GLN A 249 2.37 -9.36 -21.38
C GLN A 249 2.03 -10.70 -20.70
N ILE A 250 3.00 -11.30 -20.03
CA ILE A 250 2.71 -12.32 -19.03
C ILE A 250 2.04 -11.58 -17.87
N SER A 251 0.74 -11.82 -17.68
CA SER A 251 0.00 -11.34 -16.53
C SER A 251 -0.22 -12.49 -15.54
N THR A 252 -0.26 -12.17 -14.25
CA THR A 252 -0.77 -13.08 -13.25
C THR A 252 -2.11 -12.56 -12.77
N PRO A 253 -3.19 -13.34 -12.95
CA PRO A 253 -4.47 -12.99 -12.39
C PRO A 253 -4.41 -13.09 -10.87
N LEU A 254 -5.11 -12.21 -10.16
CA LEU A 254 -5.04 -12.15 -8.70
C LEU A 254 -5.63 -13.39 -8.00
N TYR A 255 -6.36 -14.27 -8.69
CA TYR A 255 -6.80 -15.54 -8.08
C TYR A 255 -5.66 -16.56 -7.93
N ASP A 256 -4.52 -16.36 -8.60
CA ASP A 256 -3.32 -17.16 -8.44
C ASP A 256 -2.41 -16.57 -7.36
N ALA A 257 -2.70 -16.95 -6.11
CA ALA A 257 -1.96 -16.47 -4.94
C ALA A 257 -0.46 -16.77 -4.99
N GLY A 258 -0.08 -17.94 -5.53
CA GLY A 258 1.33 -18.34 -5.68
C GLY A 258 2.03 -17.51 -6.74
N GLY A 259 1.39 -17.32 -7.89
CA GLY A 259 1.90 -16.43 -8.95
C GLY A 259 2.12 -15.01 -8.46
N VAL A 260 1.20 -14.46 -7.66
CA VAL A 260 1.32 -13.10 -7.09
C VAL A 260 2.58 -12.96 -6.22
N LEU A 261 2.84 -13.92 -5.35
CA LEU A 261 4.04 -13.93 -4.50
C LEU A 261 5.31 -14.13 -5.32
N ASN A 262 5.27 -14.94 -6.37
CA ASN A 262 6.41 -15.13 -7.27
C ASN A 262 6.76 -13.83 -8.02
N VAL A 263 5.76 -13.10 -8.52
CA VAL A 263 5.95 -11.77 -9.14
C VAL A 263 6.57 -10.80 -8.13
N ALA A 264 6.02 -10.73 -6.91
CA ALA A 264 6.53 -9.86 -5.85
C ALA A 264 8.00 -10.17 -5.51
N ARG A 265 8.34 -11.46 -5.34
CA ARG A 265 9.70 -11.92 -5.08
C ARG A 265 10.65 -11.57 -6.23
N GLY A 266 10.18 -11.71 -7.47
CA GLY A 266 10.95 -11.32 -8.66
C GLY A 266 11.27 -9.81 -8.70
N ILE A 267 10.28 -8.97 -8.36
CA ILE A 267 10.48 -7.52 -8.22
C ILE A 267 11.46 -7.23 -7.08
N LEU A 268 11.26 -7.85 -5.91
CA LEU A 268 12.07 -7.65 -4.71
C LEU A 268 13.57 -7.95 -4.97
N MET A 269 13.87 -9.12 -5.52
CA MET A 269 15.24 -9.54 -5.81
C MET A 269 15.89 -8.68 -6.89
N ARG A 270 15.14 -8.29 -7.92
CA ARG A 270 15.68 -7.45 -8.99
C ARG A 270 15.99 -6.03 -8.51
N THR A 271 15.09 -5.46 -7.73
CA THR A 271 15.18 -4.06 -7.31
C THR A 271 16.24 -3.91 -6.22
N PHE A 272 16.27 -4.79 -5.20
CA PHE A 272 17.03 -4.54 -3.97
C PHE A 272 18.22 -5.48 -3.71
N ALA A 273 18.36 -6.63 -4.40
CA ALA A 273 19.42 -7.61 -4.06
C ALA A 273 20.87 -7.13 -4.34
N ARG A 274 21.04 -5.99 -5.02
CA ARG A 274 22.36 -5.41 -5.31
C ARG A 274 22.84 -4.44 -4.23
N GLU A 275 21.97 -4.06 -3.28
CA GLU A 275 22.32 -3.17 -2.18
C GLU A 275 22.83 -3.98 -0.99
N SER A 276 24.10 -3.76 -0.61
CA SER A 276 24.76 -4.46 0.50
C SER A 276 23.99 -4.36 1.81
N ASP A 277 23.38 -3.21 2.06
CA ASP A 277 22.79 -2.88 3.36
C ASP A 277 21.39 -3.49 3.55
N THR A 278 20.74 -3.91 2.46
CA THR A 278 19.38 -4.48 2.49
C THR A 278 19.36 -5.98 2.16
N SER A 279 20.47 -6.58 1.71
CA SER A 279 20.54 -7.97 1.24
C SER A 279 19.92 -8.97 2.22
N PHE A 280 20.27 -8.91 3.51
CA PHE A 280 19.73 -9.83 4.51
C PHE A 280 18.21 -9.70 4.71
N LEU A 281 17.70 -8.47 4.70
CA LEU A 281 16.26 -8.20 4.83
C LEU A 281 15.51 -8.72 3.60
N VAL A 282 16.03 -8.41 2.41
CA VAL A 282 15.48 -8.83 1.11
C VAL A 282 15.46 -10.35 1.00
N GLU A 283 16.52 -11.03 1.40
CA GLU A 283 16.60 -12.49 1.44
C GLU A 283 15.59 -13.11 2.42
N ASN A 284 15.48 -12.54 3.62
CA ASN A 284 14.53 -13.04 4.63
C ASN A 284 13.08 -12.84 4.18
N ILE A 285 12.74 -11.68 3.64
CA ILE A 285 11.43 -11.42 3.04
C ILE A 285 11.17 -12.39 1.88
N GLY A 286 12.15 -12.59 0.98
CA GLY A 286 12.03 -13.50 -0.15
C GLY A 286 11.79 -14.96 0.26
N ARG A 287 12.47 -15.42 1.32
CA ARG A 287 12.26 -16.75 1.91
C ARG A 287 10.87 -16.87 2.53
N PHE A 288 10.41 -15.85 3.23
CA PHE A 288 9.07 -15.86 3.81
C PHE A 288 7.97 -15.90 2.73
N MET A 289 8.11 -15.11 1.65
CA MET A 289 7.20 -15.19 0.49
C MET A 289 7.19 -16.59 -0.15
N GLN A 290 8.33 -17.27 -0.21
CA GLN A 290 8.43 -18.67 -0.69
C GLN A 290 7.64 -19.64 0.18
N GLU A 291 7.71 -19.48 1.51
CA GLU A 291 6.95 -20.36 2.41
C GLU A 291 5.44 -20.11 2.28
N LEU A 292 5.00 -18.85 2.16
CA LEU A 292 3.59 -18.51 1.91
C LEU A 292 3.09 -19.05 0.56
N GLU A 293 3.94 -19.03 -0.48
CA GLU A 293 3.65 -19.62 -1.78
C GLU A 293 3.35 -21.12 -1.64
N LYS A 294 4.21 -21.88 -0.94
CA LYS A 294 4.00 -23.32 -0.67
C LYS A 294 2.74 -23.58 0.13
N VAL A 295 2.42 -22.73 1.10
CA VAL A 295 1.18 -22.85 1.91
C VAL A 295 -0.05 -22.61 1.03
N SER A 296 -0.01 -21.61 0.15
CA SER A 296 -1.14 -21.30 -0.74
C SER A 296 -1.50 -22.45 -1.69
N GLN A 297 -0.51 -23.24 -2.12
CA GLN A 297 -0.73 -24.44 -2.93
C GLN A 297 -1.45 -25.57 -2.17
N LYS A 298 -1.33 -25.61 -0.84
CA LYS A 298 -1.98 -26.63 0.02
C LYS A 298 -3.42 -26.28 0.41
N ILE A 299 -3.81 -25.00 0.29
CA ILE A 299 -5.14 -24.50 0.70
C ILE A 299 -6.16 -24.61 -0.46
N ARG A 300 -5.68 -24.81 -1.70
CA ARG A 300 -6.49 -24.93 -2.91
C ARG A 300 -6.88 -26.38 -3.19
#